data_AF-A0A941Z9K3-F1
#
_entry.id   AF-A0A941Z9K3-F1
#
_cell.length_a   1.000
_cell.length_b   1.000
_cell.length_c   1.000
_cell.angle_alpha   90.00
_cell.angle_beta   90.00
_cell.angle_gamma   90.00
#
_symmetry.space_group_name_H-M   'P 1'
#
loop_
_entity.id
_entity.type
_entity.pdbx_description
1 polymer ?
#
loop_
_entity_poly.entity_id
_entity_poly.type
_entity_poly.pdbx_seq_one_letter_code
_entity_poly.pdbx_strand_id
1 'polypeptide(L)'
;MKRTGWIFAVLLVLTASPASAEEKFGVPVYPSAKYDEATSKALKESMGFNGACYRTNDPISKVADFYRKQGLESVGEVTREGALFKKGKINVTLQSPWMNMKTGAMMKDTLISIVQNGF
;
A
#
# COMPACT_ATOMS: atom_id res chain seq x y z
N MET A 1 4.54 12.00 -61.89
CA MET A 1 5.29 10.82 -61.41
C MET A 1 5.81 11.09 -59.99
N LYS A 2 5.38 10.24 -59.03
CA LYS A 2 6.06 9.74 -57.81
C LYS A 2 6.98 10.72 -57.03
N ARG A 3 6.51 11.31 -55.92
CA ARG A 3 6.71 10.91 -54.50
C ARG A 3 8.18 10.75 -54.10
N THR A 4 8.65 11.47 -53.07
CA THR A 4 9.38 10.91 -51.91
C THR A 4 9.51 11.99 -50.83
N GLY A 5 8.69 11.88 -49.78
CA GLY A 5 8.88 12.59 -48.52
C GLY A 5 9.79 11.79 -47.60
N TRP A 6 10.46 12.48 -46.67
CA TRP A 6 11.17 11.87 -45.55
C TRP A 6 10.58 12.43 -44.26
N ILE A 7 9.76 11.63 -43.58
CA ILE A 7 9.35 11.86 -42.19
C ILE A 7 10.22 10.95 -41.34
N PHE A 8 11.08 11.54 -40.51
CA PHE A 8 11.76 10.82 -39.44
C PHE A 8 10.78 10.59 -38.30
N ALA A 9 10.28 9.37 -38.17
CA ALA A 9 9.54 8.93 -36.99
C ALA A 9 10.54 8.35 -35.97
N VAL A 10 10.85 9.12 -34.93
CA VAL A 10 11.58 8.62 -33.75
C VAL A 10 10.54 7.98 -32.82
N LEU A 11 10.48 6.65 -32.84
CA LEU A 11 9.63 5.86 -31.95
C LEU A 11 10.34 5.74 -30.59
N LEU A 12 9.98 6.60 -29.64
CA LEU A 12 10.46 6.50 -28.26
C LEU A 12 9.72 5.35 -27.56
N VAL A 13 10.27 4.14 -27.67
CA VAL A 13 9.79 2.98 -26.88
C VAL A 13 10.22 3.21 -25.44
N LEU A 14 9.34 3.82 -24.64
CA LEU A 14 9.42 3.79 -23.19
C LEU A 14 9.23 2.34 -22.76
N THR A 15 10.33 1.64 -22.51
CA THR A 15 10.31 0.35 -21.82
C THR A 15 9.82 0.62 -20.40
N ALA A 16 8.52 0.43 -20.18
CA ALA A 16 7.96 0.30 -18.85
C ALA A 16 8.62 -0.93 -18.22
N SER A 17 9.70 -0.71 -17.48
CA SER A 17 10.24 -1.72 -16.58
C SER A 17 9.09 -2.14 -15.66
N PRO A 18 8.86 -3.45 -15.45
CA PRO A 18 7.88 -3.86 -14.45
C PRO A 18 8.36 -3.25 -13.14
N ALA A 19 7.59 -2.28 -12.63
CA ALA A 19 7.79 -1.78 -11.28
C ALA A 19 7.69 -3.02 -10.40
N SER A 20 8.83 -3.50 -9.89
CA SER A 20 8.82 -4.53 -8.85
C SER A 20 7.95 -3.95 -7.75
N ALA A 21 6.81 -4.60 -7.49
CA ALA A 21 5.93 -4.18 -6.41
C ALA A 21 6.80 -4.20 -5.15
N GLU A 22 6.97 -3.03 -4.51
CA GLU A 22 7.71 -2.96 -3.25
C GLU A 22 7.10 -4.01 -2.30
N GLU A 23 7.94 -4.81 -1.64
CA GLU A 23 7.46 -5.82 -0.70
C GLU A 23 7.91 -5.48 0.73
N LYS A 24 7.03 -5.73 1.68
CA LYS A 24 7.34 -5.66 3.11
C LYS A 24 6.97 -6.96 3.79
N PHE A 25 7.96 -7.62 4.39
CA PHE A 25 7.78 -8.93 5.06
C PHE A 25 7.14 -10.01 4.16
N GLY A 26 7.39 -9.97 2.85
CA GLY A 26 6.80 -10.89 1.87
C GLY A 26 5.33 -10.61 1.54
N VAL A 27 4.85 -9.41 1.88
CA VAL A 27 3.56 -8.87 1.45
C VAL A 27 3.83 -7.70 0.50
N PRO A 28 3.22 -7.67 -0.70
CA PRO A 28 3.36 -6.54 -1.60
C PRO A 28 2.68 -5.29 -1.03
N VAL A 29 3.36 -4.17 -1.14
CA VAL A 29 2.88 -2.85 -0.76
C VAL A 29 1.88 -2.38 -1.81
N TYR A 30 0.80 -1.74 -1.36
CA TYR A 30 -0.20 -1.20 -2.27
C TYR A 30 0.43 -0.14 -3.20
N PRO A 31 0.32 -0.25 -4.54
CA PRO A 31 1.14 0.54 -5.47
C PRO A 31 1.02 2.06 -5.36
N SER A 32 -0.15 2.58 -4.99
CA SER A 32 -0.38 4.03 -4.82
C SER A 32 -0.08 4.52 -3.41
N ALA A 33 0.30 3.63 -2.49
CA ALA A 33 0.58 4.01 -1.12
C ALA A 33 2.01 4.57 -0.97
N LYS A 34 2.15 5.60 -0.15
CA LYS A 34 3.43 6.22 0.18
C LYS A 34 3.83 5.80 1.58
N TYR A 35 5.11 5.47 1.76
CA TYR A 35 5.66 5.15 3.08
C TYR A 35 5.48 6.34 4.03
N ASP A 36 4.93 6.08 5.22
CA ASP A 36 4.81 7.05 6.31
C ASP A 36 5.84 6.70 7.38
N GLU A 37 7.01 7.34 7.27
CA GLU A 37 8.12 7.14 8.20
C GLU A 37 7.74 7.50 9.64
N ALA A 38 7.01 8.59 9.84
CA ALA A 38 6.65 9.06 11.17
C ALA A 38 5.72 8.08 11.88
N THR A 39 4.69 7.59 11.18
CA THR A 39 3.74 6.62 11.74
C THR A 39 4.41 5.24 11.90
N SER A 40 5.28 4.83 10.97
CA SER A 40 6.05 3.57 11.09
C SER A 40 6.96 3.58 12.32
N LYS A 41 7.66 4.69 12.55
CA LYS A 41 8.52 4.87 13.73
C LYS A 41 7.69 4.86 15.02
N ALA A 42 6.57 5.59 15.04
CA ALA A 42 5.67 5.62 16.19
C ALA A 42 5.09 4.23 16.54
N LEU A 43 4.77 3.41 15.53
CA LEU A 43 4.29 2.04 15.72
C LEU A 43 5.34 1.17 16.45
N LYS A 44 6.61 1.27 16.02
CA LYS A 44 7.72 0.55 16.66
C LYS A 44 8.00 1.06 18.07
N GLU A 45 8.09 2.37 18.25
CA GLU A 45 8.49 2.98 19.52
C GLU A 45 7.38 2.90 20.58
N SER A 46 6.12 3.09 20.20
CA SER A 46 4.99 3.15 21.15
C SER A 46 4.39 1.78 21.43
N MET A 47 4.35 0.88 20.44
CA MET A 47 3.65 -0.41 20.56
C MET A 47 4.60 -1.62 20.51
N GLY A 48 5.90 -1.42 20.25
CA GLY A 48 6.86 -2.51 20.14
C GLY A 48 6.69 -3.38 18.89
N PHE A 49 5.82 -2.99 17.96
CA PHE A 49 5.55 -3.75 16.75
C PHE A 49 6.61 -3.52 15.68
N ASN A 50 7.15 -4.60 15.12
CA ASN A 50 7.97 -4.51 13.93
C ASN A 50 7.07 -4.38 12.69
N GLY A 51 6.83 -3.14 12.25
CA GLY A 51 5.90 -2.84 11.18
C GLY A 51 6.34 -1.67 10.30
N ALA A 52 5.66 -1.52 9.17
CA ALA A 52 5.73 -0.35 8.31
C ALA A 52 4.32 0.14 7.98
N CYS A 53 4.17 1.46 7.99
CA CYS A 53 2.94 2.16 7.68
C CYS A 53 3.05 2.86 6.34
N TYR A 54 1.96 2.81 5.59
CA TYR A 54 1.83 3.43 4.29
C TYR A 54 0.48 4.15 4.20
N ARG A 55 0.41 5.17 3.35
CA ARG A 55 -0.78 6.01 3.20
C ARG A 55 -1.19 6.18 1.76
N THR A 56 -2.49 6.11 1.49
CA THR A 56 -3.08 6.35 0.18
C THR A 56 -4.41 7.08 0.32
N ASN A 57 -4.76 7.90 -0.67
CA ASN A 57 -6.09 8.50 -0.76
C ASN A 57 -7.14 7.55 -1.38
N ASP A 58 -6.72 6.36 -1.80
CA ASP A 58 -7.65 5.33 -2.27
C ASP A 58 -8.51 4.79 -1.12
N PRO A 59 -9.79 4.46 -1.38
CA PRO A 59 -10.71 3.96 -0.36
C PRO A 59 -10.36 2.55 0.11
N ILE A 60 -10.80 2.19 1.32
CA ILE A 60 -10.59 0.87 1.94
C ILE A 60 -10.99 -0.27 1.00
N SER A 61 -12.13 -0.17 0.31
CA SER A 61 -12.61 -1.22 -0.60
C SER A 61 -11.60 -1.56 -1.70
N LYS A 62 -11.00 -0.55 -2.33
CA LYS A 62 -10.01 -0.73 -3.40
C LYS A 62 -8.72 -1.35 -2.87
N VAL A 63 -8.26 -0.93 -1.69
CA VAL A 63 -7.06 -1.47 -1.05
C VAL A 63 -7.29 -2.91 -0.55
N ALA A 64 -8.46 -3.18 0.01
CA ALA A 64 -8.88 -4.52 0.44
C ALA A 64 -8.96 -5.50 -0.74
N ASP A 65 -9.49 -5.07 -1.88
CA ASP A 65 -9.55 -5.89 -3.09
C ASP A 65 -8.14 -6.22 -3.63
N PHE A 66 -7.19 -5.29 -3.50
CA PHE A 66 -5.79 -5.58 -3.80
C PHE A 66 -5.27 -6.71 -2.92
N TYR A 67 -5.36 -6.60 -1.58
CA TYR A 67 -4.82 -7.62 -0.67
C TYR A 67 -5.51 -8.97 -0.79
N ARG A 68 -6.82 -9.01 -1.07
CA ARG A 68 -7.53 -10.25 -1.42
C ARG A 68 -6.95 -10.95 -2.64
N LYS A 69 -6.63 -10.20 -3.70
CA LYS A 69 -6.01 -10.75 -4.93
C LYS A 69 -4.59 -11.26 -4.72
N GLN A 70 -3.90 -10.82 -3.67
CA GLN A 70 -2.58 -11.34 -3.28
C GLN A 70 -2.66 -12.61 -2.41
N GLY A 71 -3.87 -13.13 -2.18
CA GLY A 71 -4.08 -14.37 -1.42
C GLY A 71 -3.96 -14.20 0.10
N LEU A 72 -4.12 -12.98 0.63
CA LEU A 72 -4.19 -12.78 2.07
C LEU A 72 -5.58 -13.16 2.60
N GLU A 73 -5.61 -13.78 3.78
CA GLU A 73 -6.83 -14.15 4.47
C GLU A 73 -7.45 -12.92 5.15
N SER A 74 -8.74 -12.64 4.92
CA SER A 74 -9.47 -11.60 5.65
C SER A 74 -9.83 -12.11 7.04
N VAL A 75 -9.52 -11.32 8.07
CA VAL A 75 -9.92 -11.60 9.45
C VAL A 75 -11.07 -10.65 9.81
N GLY A 76 -12.28 -11.19 9.79
CA GLY A 76 -13.51 -10.42 9.98
C GLY A 76 -14.00 -9.72 8.71
N GLU A 77 -14.96 -8.82 8.89
CA GLU A 77 -15.62 -8.10 7.80
C GLU A 77 -14.77 -6.92 7.30
N VAL A 78 -14.70 -6.76 5.98
CA VAL A 78 -14.16 -5.56 5.34
C VAL A 78 -15.27 -4.50 5.36
N THR A 79 -15.08 -3.47 6.18
CA THR A 79 -16.03 -2.35 6.27
C THR A 79 -15.52 -1.16 5.47
N ARG A 80 -16.33 -0.09 5.41
CA ARG A 80 -15.88 1.19 4.88
C ARG A 80 -14.77 1.84 5.73
N GLU A 81 -14.67 1.44 7.01
CA GLU A 81 -13.79 2.09 7.99
C GLU A 81 -12.49 1.32 8.25
N GLY A 82 -12.49 0.03 7.93
CA GLY A 82 -11.30 -0.78 8.07
C GLY A 82 -11.43 -2.22 7.63
N ALA A 83 -10.27 -2.88 7.59
CA ALA A 83 -10.14 -4.28 7.30
C ALA A 83 -8.88 -4.83 7.97
N LEU A 84 -8.86 -6.13 8.26
CA LEU A 84 -7.68 -6.84 8.73
C LEU A 84 -7.45 -8.04 7.81
N PHE A 85 -6.20 -8.19 7.37
CA PHE A 85 -5.75 -9.32 6.57
C PHE A 85 -4.54 -9.99 7.21
N LYS A 86 -4.32 -11.28 6.90
CA LYS A 86 -3.21 -12.07 7.44
C LYS A 86 -2.51 -12.90 6.36
N LYS A 87 -1.18 -13.03 6.48
CA LYS A 87 -0.33 -13.98 5.75
C LYS A 87 0.71 -14.56 6.71
N GLY A 88 0.47 -15.78 7.20
CA GLY A 88 1.35 -16.40 8.20
C GLY A 88 1.44 -15.53 9.46
N LYS A 89 2.63 -15.01 9.77
CA LYS A 89 2.88 -14.12 10.92
C LYS A 89 2.68 -12.63 10.60
N ILE A 90 2.27 -12.29 9.38
CA ILE A 90 2.11 -10.89 8.95
C ILE A 90 0.65 -10.50 9.01
N ASN A 91 0.36 -9.38 9.67
CA ASN A 91 -0.94 -8.74 9.67
C ASN A 91 -0.89 -7.49 8.79
N VAL A 92 -1.95 -7.25 8.01
CA VAL A 92 -2.17 -6.03 7.26
C VAL A 92 -3.46 -5.39 7.74
N THR A 93 -3.38 -4.22 8.37
CA THR A 93 -4.56 -3.47 8.80
C THR A 93 -4.80 -2.28 7.88
N LEU A 94 -6.05 -2.09 7.47
CA LEU A 94 -6.52 -0.92 6.74
C LEU A 94 -7.42 -0.10 7.67
N GLN A 95 -7.20 1.21 7.74
CA GLN A 95 -7.98 2.11 8.61
C GLN A 95 -8.28 3.42 7.88
N SER A 96 -9.55 3.85 7.89
CA SER A 96 -9.99 5.17 7.42
C SER A 96 -11.35 5.56 8.04
N PRO A 97 -11.47 6.66 8.79
CA PRO A 97 -10.39 7.55 9.19
C PRO A 97 -9.46 6.88 10.22
N TRP A 98 -8.30 7.48 10.47
CA TRP A 98 -7.35 7.01 11.47
C TRP A 98 -6.76 8.18 12.27
N MET A 99 -6.43 7.94 13.54
CA MET A 99 -5.80 8.95 14.39
C MET A 99 -4.29 8.94 14.17
N ASN A 100 -3.73 10.08 13.77
CA ASN A 100 -2.28 10.25 13.77
C ASN A 100 -1.79 10.32 15.21
N MET A 101 -1.09 9.27 15.67
CA MET A 101 -0.65 9.15 17.07
C MET A 101 0.29 10.27 17.51
N LYS A 102 1.03 10.90 16.58
CA LYS A 102 1.97 11.98 16.89
C LYS A 102 1.26 13.33 17.07
N THR A 103 0.26 13.60 16.24
CA THR A 103 -0.40 14.92 16.19
C THR A 103 -1.79 14.94 16.84
N GLY A 104 -2.38 13.78 17.12
CA GLY A 104 -3.78 13.64 17.55
C GLY A 104 -4.80 13.99 16.47
N ALA A 105 -4.36 14.27 15.24
CA ALA A 105 -5.25 14.65 14.16
C ALA A 105 -5.99 13.45 13.58
N MET A 106 -7.29 13.62 13.27
CA MET A 106 -8.06 12.61 12.54
C MET A 106 -7.77 12.74 11.04
N MET A 107 -7.12 11.73 10.50
CA MET A 107 -6.75 11.65 9.10
C MET A 107 -7.84 10.92 8.32
N LYS A 108 -8.21 11.45 7.15
CA LYS A 108 -9.31 10.93 6.32
C LYS A 108 -8.85 10.04 5.17
N ASP A 109 -7.55 9.93 4.95
CA ASP A 109 -6.98 9.00 3.98
C ASP A 109 -6.94 7.58 4.58
N THR A 110 -6.47 6.62 3.79
CA THR A 110 -6.34 5.22 4.22
C THR A 110 -4.93 4.98 4.75
N LEU A 111 -4.84 4.55 6.01
CA LEU A 111 -3.62 4.00 6.59
C LEU A 111 -3.58 2.50 6.33
N ILE A 112 -2.43 2.03 5.83
CA ILE A 112 -2.09 0.62 5.66
C ILE A 112 -0.94 0.34 6.62
N SER A 113 -1.12 -0.61 7.55
CA SER A 113 -0.02 -1.05 8.42
C SER A 113 0.29 -2.51 8.11
N ILE A 114 1.53 -2.81 7.73
CA ILE A 114 2.03 -4.16 7.50
C ILE A 114 2.97 -4.50 8.66
N VAL A 115 2.55 -5.43 9.50
CA VAL A 115 3.18 -5.72 10.79
C VAL A 115 3.52 -7.19 10.91
N GLN A 116 4.74 -7.51 11.31
CA GLN A 116 5.10 -8.86 11.71
C GLN A 116 4.68 -9.09 13.16
N ASN A 117 3.70 -9.95 13.37
CA ASN A 117 3.28 -10.37 14.70
C ASN A 117 4.18 -11.50 15.16
N GLY A 118 5.05 -11.20 16.13
CA GLY A 118 5.97 -12.16 16.76
C GLY A 118 5.52 -12.48 18.17
N PHE A 119 4.61 -13.44 18.31
CA PHE A 119 4.43 -14.19 19.55
C PHE A 119 4.61 -15.67 19.21
#